data_AF-A0A964LVS9-F1
#
_entry.id   AF-A0A964LVS9-F1
#
_cell.length_a   1.000
_cell.length_b   1.000
_cell.length_c   1.000
_cell.angle_alpha   90.00
_cell.angle_beta   90.00
_cell.angle_gamma   90.00
#
_symmetry.space_group_name_H-M   'P 1'
#
loop_
_entity.id
_entity.type
_entity.pdbx_description
1 polymer ?
#
loop_
_entity_poly.entity_id
_entity_poly.type
_entity_poly.pdbx_seq_one_letter_code
_entity_poly.pdbx_strand_id
1 'polypeptide(L)'
;MRQHLLVDECALLDLASSACQEALAFGVNENAFERLARSVEFKCQDGMPAAARDVVSERLRQVNDEGYQPLRDDSYRNKELAHAAACYALIPPAEEGRTPNCPPLWPWPTASWKPRGRRENLVRAGALILAEIERIDRSLKDAKP
;
A
#
# COMPACT_ATOMS: atom_id res chain seq x y z
N MET A 1 -20.04 -9.44 -2.95
CA MET A 1 -19.31 -8.67 -3.98
C MET A 1 -19.35 -7.20 -3.58
N ARG A 2 -18.33 -6.72 -2.87
CA ARG A 2 -18.07 -5.28 -2.77
C ARG A 2 -16.87 -5.04 -3.67
N GLN A 3 -17.13 -4.49 -4.85
CA GLN A 3 -16.06 -3.95 -5.70
C GLN A 3 -15.41 -2.82 -4.90
N HIS A 4 -14.19 -3.04 -4.42
CA HIS A 4 -13.29 -1.93 -4.12
C HIS A 4 -12.97 -1.27 -5.45
N LEU A 5 -13.80 -0.31 -5.87
CA LEU A 5 -13.38 0.72 -6.80
C LEU A 5 -12.28 1.48 -6.06
N LEU A 6 -11.03 1.26 -6.47
CA LEU A 6 -9.99 2.27 -6.37
C LEU A 6 -10.48 3.43 -7.24
N VAL A 7 -11.32 4.29 -6.67
CA VAL A 7 -11.62 5.56 -7.30
C VAL A 7 -10.30 6.32 -7.28
N ASP A 8 -9.82 6.70 -8.45
CA ASP A 8 -8.64 7.53 -8.62
C ASP A 8 -8.76 8.71 -7.64
N GLU A 9 -7.76 8.90 -6.78
CA GLU A 9 -7.78 9.90 -5.72
C GLU A 9 -8.01 11.30 -6.32
N CYS A 10 -7.50 11.53 -7.56
CA CYS A 10 -7.80 12.72 -8.35
C CYS A 10 -9.28 12.82 -8.75
N ALA A 11 -9.91 11.72 -9.18
CA ALA A 11 -11.34 11.71 -9.52
C ALA A 11 -12.24 11.91 -8.30
N LEU A 12 -11.84 11.43 -7.13
CA LEU A 12 -12.52 11.68 -5.85
C LEU A 12 -12.42 13.15 -5.44
N LEU A 13 -11.24 13.75 -5.59
CA LEU A 13 -11.00 15.17 -5.31
C LEU A 13 -11.76 16.08 -6.30
N ASP A 14 -11.79 15.74 -7.59
CA ASP A 14 -12.54 16.48 -8.60
C ASP A 14 -14.06 16.40 -8.36
N LEU A 15 -14.57 15.22 -8.03
CA LEU A 15 -15.99 15.03 -7.69
C LEU A 15 -16.36 15.81 -6.42
N ALA A 16 -15.48 15.78 -5.40
CA ALA A 16 -15.66 16.54 -4.18
C ALA A 16 -15.64 18.05 -4.47
N SER A 17 -14.70 18.53 -5.29
CA SER A 17 -14.60 19.95 -5.69
C SER A 17 -15.82 20.42 -6.47
N SER A 18 -16.31 19.62 -7.42
CA SER A 18 -17.54 19.90 -8.17
C SER A 18 -18.76 19.97 -7.25
N ALA A 19 -18.87 19.04 -6.29
CA ALA A 19 -19.94 19.06 -5.29
C ALA A 19 -19.85 20.28 -4.34
N CYS A 20 -18.63 20.76 -4.03
CA CYS A 20 -18.44 22.03 -3.30
C CYS A 20 -19.07 23.19 -4.08
N GLN A 21 -18.73 23.30 -5.37
CA GLN A 21 -19.11 24.41 -6.23
C GLN A 21 -20.63 24.46 -6.45
N GLU A 22 -21.25 23.30 -6.65
CA GLU A 22 -22.71 23.20 -6.73
C GLU A 22 -23.37 23.59 -5.40
N ALA A 23 -22.88 23.10 -4.27
CA ALA A 23 -23.42 23.45 -2.96
C ALA A 23 -23.34 24.97 -2.67
N LEU A 24 -22.21 25.60 -3.02
CA LEU A 24 -22.03 27.06 -2.94
C LEU A 24 -23.02 27.81 -3.84
N ALA A 25 -23.28 27.31 -5.06
CA ALA A 25 -24.23 27.91 -5.98
C ALA A 25 -25.69 27.88 -5.47
N PHE A 26 -26.03 26.93 -4.58
CA PHE A 26 -27.33 26.86 -3.90
C PHE A 26 -27.37 27.64 -2.57
N GLY A 27 -26.36 28.44 -2.26
CA GLY A 27 -26.33 29.29 -1.05
C GLY A 27 -25.94 28.55 0.23
N VAL A 28 -25.35 27.36 0.13
CA VAL A 28 -24.74 26.69 1.27
C VAL A 28 -23.54 27.51 1.74
N ASN A 29 -23.47 27.79 3.05
CA ASN A 29 -22.35 28.53 3.62
C ASN A 29 -21.04 27.77 3.36
N GLU A 30 -20.06 28.43 2.74
CA GLU A 30 -18.74 27.90 2.41
C GLU A 30 -18.07 27.20 3.61
N ASN A 31 -18.20 27.78 4.81
CA ASN A 31 -17.67 27.19 6.03
C ASN A 31 -18.37 25.89 6.43
N ALA A 32 -19.62 25.66 6.02
CA ALA A 32 -20.33 24.40 6.27
C ALA A 32 -19.83 23.28 5.37
N PHE A 33 -19.52 23.59 4.10
CA PHE A 33 -18.94 22.63 3.18
C PHE A 33 -17.50 22.29 3.57
N GLU A 34 -16.67 23.28 3.89
CA GLU A 34 -15.30 23.04 4.37
C GLU A 34 -15.27 22.16 5.64
N ARG A 35 -16.21 22.36 6.57
CA ARG A 35 -16.34 21.50 7.76
C ARG A 35 -16.73 20.07 7.39
N LEU A 36 -17.58 19.87 6.40
CA LEU A 36 -17.97 18.54 5.93
C LEU A 36 -16.80 17.85 5.23
N ALA A 37 -16.13 18.52 4.29
CA ALA A 37 -14.96 18.01 3.60
C ALA A 37 -13.86 17.61 4.59
N ARG A 38 -13.53 18.49 5.54
CA ARG A 38 -12.56 18.21 6.60
C ARG A 38 -12.99 17.07 7.52
N SER A 39 -14.30 16.93 7.80
CA SER A 39 -14.82 15.80 8.59
C SER A 39 -14.75 14.48 7.83
N VAL A 40 -14.98 14.48 6.52
CA VAL A 40 -14.83 13.30 5.64
C VAL A 40 -13.36 12.91 5.54
N GLU A 41 -12.46 13.84 5.23
CA GLU A 41 -11.01 13.61 5.21
C GLU A 41 -10.50 13.08 6.55
N PHE A 42 -10.92 13.71 7.65
CA PHE A 42 -10.61 13.25 9.00
C PHE A 42 -11.15 11.84 9.25
N LYS A 43 -12.42 11.54 8.94
CA LYS A 43 -12.98 10.18 9.06
C LYS A 43 -12.26 9.14 8.20
N CYS A 44 -11.73 9.53 7.05
CA CYS A 44 -10.96 8.65 6.16
C CYS A 44 -9.54 8.38 6.68
N GLN A 45 -8.92 9.33 7.40
CA GLN A 45 -7.53 9.21 7.88
C GLN A 45 -7.41 8.82 9.37
N ASP A 46 -8.40 9.15 10.21
CA ASP A 46 -8.32 9.10 11.67
C ASP A 46 -8.64 7.71 12.26
N GLY A 47 -9.09 6.77 11.42
CA GLY A 47 -9.29 5.37 11.83
C GLY A 47 -8.09 4.45 11.61
N MET A 48 -7.12 4.83 10.76
CA MET A 48 -6.03 3.94 10.38
C MET A 48 -4.78 4.17 11.26
N PRO A 49 -4.33 3.15 12.01
CA PRO A 49 -3.08 3.25 12.78
C PRO A 49 -1.93 3.70 11.90
N ALA A 50 -1.01 4.52 12.43
CA ALA A 50 0.16 4.99 11.68
C ALA A 50 0.95 3.85 11.03
N ALA A 51 1.08 2.71 11.72
CA ALA A 51 1.74 1.53 11.19
C ALA A 51 1.05 0.95 9.93
N ALA A 52 -0.28 0.98 9.85
CA ALA A 52 -1.00 0.53 8.67
C ALA A 52 -0.83 1.50 7.50
N ARG A 53 -0.83 2.82 7.78
CA ARG A 53 -0.51 3.85 6.78
C ARG A 53 0.88 3.66 6.19
N ASP A 54 1.89 3.40 7.02
CA ASP A 54 3.26 3.18 6.55
C ASP A 54 3.40 1.96 5.64
N VAL A 55 2.68 0.87 5.94
CA VAL A 55 2.67 -0.34 5.09
C VAL A 55 2.06 -0.05 3.73
N VAL A 56 0.96 0.71 3.67
CA VAL A 56 0.35 1.13 2.40
C VAL A 56 1.30 2.06 1.64
N SER A 57 1.89 3.06 2.31
CA SER A 57 2.86 3.96 1.70
C SER A 57 4.07 3.23 1.13
N GLU A 58 4.60 2.23 1.83
CA GLU A 58 5.72 1.43 1.31
C GLU A 58 5.31 0.56 0.11
N ARG A 59 4.08 0.03 0.08
CA ARG A 59 3.57 -0.68 -1.11
C ARG A 59 3.48 0.26 -2.32
N LEU A 60 2.98 1.48 -2.13
CA LEU A 60 2.93 2.49 -3.19
C LEU A 60 4.34 2.87 -3.66
N ARG A 61 5.28 3.06 -2.74
CA ARG A 61 6.69 3.34 -3.08
C ARG A 61 7.33 2.20 -3.88
N GLN A 62 7.08 0.95 -3.51
CA GLN A 62 7.57 -0.22 -4.26
C GLN A 62 7.03 -0.25 -5.70
N VAL A 63 5.75 0.11 -5.90
CA VAL A 63 5.16 0.18 -7.25
C VAL A 63 5.74 1.36 -8.04
N ASN A 64 5.75 2.56 -7.45
CA ASN A 64 6.08 3.81 -8.14
C ASN A 64 7.58 3.98 -8.38
N ASP A 65 8.41 3.65 -7.40
CA ASP A 65 9.85 3.92 -7.44
C ASP A 65 10.66 2.70 -7.89
N GLU A 66 10.22 1.48 -7.53
CA GLU A 66 10.94 0.24 -7.84
C GLU A 66 10.34 -0.55 -9.01
N GLY A 67 9.18 -0.13 -9.52
CA GLY A 67 8.51 -0.79 -10.64
C GLY A 67 7.98 -2.18 -10.29
N TYR A 68 7.69 -2.46 -9.02
CA TYR A 68 7.08 -3.73 -8.57
C TYR A 68 5.59 -3.73 -8.89
N GLN A 69 5.29 -3.74 -10.18
CA GLN A 69 3.93 -3.62 -10.68
C GLN A 69 3.09 -4.87 -10.38
N PRO A 70 1.77 -4.73 -10.15
CA PRO A 70 0.85 -5.85 -9.95
C PRO A 70 0.96 -6.95 -11.01
N LEU A 71 1.13 -6.60 -12.29
CA LEU A 71 1.27 -7.56 -13.38
C LEU A 71 2.53 -8.43 -13.23
N ARG A 72 3.62 -7.86 -12.71
CA ARG A 72 4.85 -8.61 -12.41
C ARG A 72 4.64 -9.53 -11.22
N ASP A 73 3.93 -9.06 -10.20
CA ASP A 73 3.59 -9.86 -9.03
C ASP A 73 2.81 -11.13 -9.41
N ASP A 74 1.92 -11.04 -10.42
CA ASP A 74 1.15 -12.17 -10.95
C ASP A 74 2.00 -13.28 -11.60
N SER A 75 3.26 -12.98 -11.95
CA SER A 75 4.21 -13.98 -12.45
C SER A 75 4.82 -14.85 -11.34
N TYR A 76 4.74 -14.43 -10.08
CA TYR A 76 5.24 -15.18 -8.93
C TYR A 76 4.24 -16.25 -8.49
N ARG A 77 4.58 -17.52 -8.69
CA ARG A 77 3.69 -18.67 -8.45
C ARG A 77 4.14 -19.59 -7.31
N ASN A 78 5.36 -19.41 -6.82
CA ASN A 78 5.98 -20.24 -5.79
C ASN A 78 6.12 -19.50 -4.45
N LYS A 79 5.14 -18.64 -4.13
CA LYS A 79 5.07 -17.86 -2.89
C LYS A 79 6.26 -16.91 -2.70
N GLU A 80 6.87 -16.45 -3.78
CA GLU A 80 8.07 -15.59 -3.74
C GLU A 80 7.82 -14.33 -2.90
N LEU A 81 6.68 -13.64 -3.08
CA LEU A 81 6.32 -12.46 -2.29
C LEU A 81 6.22 -12.77 -0.78
N ALA A 82 5.61 -13.90 -0.42
CA ALA A 82 5.50 -14.34 0.98
C ALA A 82 6.86 -14.75 1.57
N HIS A 83 7.72 -15.42 0.81
CA HIS A 83 9.08 -15.76 1.22
C HIS A 83 9.93 -14.50 1.46
N ALA A 84 9.85 -13.52 0.55
CA ALA A 84 10.52 -12.23 0.71
C ALA A 84 10.01 -11.48 1.95
N ALA A 85 8.70 -11.48 2.21
CA ALA A 85 8.12 -10.89 3.40
C ALA A 85 8.64 -11.54 4.69
N ALA A 86 8.67 -12.88 4.72
CA ALA A 86 9.19 -13.64 5.87
C ALA A 86 10.67 -13.33 6.14
N CYS A 87 11.48 -13.19 5.08
CA CYS A 87 12.88 -12.80 5.21
C CYS A 87 13.04 -11.45 5.90
N TYR A 88 12.27 -10.43 5.50
CA TYR A 88 12.30 -9.13 6.18
C TYR A 88 11.73 -9.17 7.60
N ALA A 89 10.70 -9.98 7.85
CA ALA A 89 10.07 -10.06 9.17
C ALA A 89 10.95 -10.74 10.24
N LEU A 90 11.79 -11.71 9.84
CA LEU A 90 12.55 -12.56 10.76
C LEU A 90 14.01 -12.14 10.94
N ILE A 91 14.55 -11.25 10.10
CA ILE A 91 15.96 -10.89 10.14
C ILE A 91 16.27 -9.92 11.30
N PRO A 92 17.46 -10.00 11.95
CA PRO A 92 17.93 -8.93 12.81
C PRO A 92 18.00 -7.59 12.05
N PRO A 93 17.82 -6.44 12.74
CA PRO A 93 17.95 -5.13 12.12
C PRO A 93 19.34 -4.91 11.54
N ALA A 94 19.42 -4.14 10.47
CA ALA A 94 20.67 -3.53 10.03
C ALA A 94 21.01 -2.37 10.97
N GLU A 95 22.20 -2.41 11.54
CA GLU A 95 22.75 -1.41 12.46
C GLU A 95 24.09 -0.91 11.92
N GLU A 96 24.63 0.15 12.53
CA GLU A 96 25.92 0.70 12.11
C GLU A 96 27.02 -0.36 12.22
N GLY A 97 27.71 -0.60 11.10
CA GLY A 97 28.74 -1.65 10.99
C GLY A 97 28.22 -3.09 10.93
N ARG A 98 26.89 -3.33 10.96
CA ARG A 98 26.31 -4.68 10.92
C ARG A 98 25.08 -4.76 10.03
N THR A 99 25.26 -5.21 8.80
CA THR A 99 24.17 -5.56 7.88
C THR A 99 23.95 -7.07 7.86
N PRO A 100 22.71 -7.56 8.04
CA PRO A 100 22.46 -8.99 7.97
C PRO A 100 22.63 -9.53 6.54
N ASN A 101 23.21 -10.72 6.43
CA ASN A 101 23.35 -11.43 5.17
C ASN A 101 21.97 -11.75 4.55
N CYS A 102 21.95 -11.88 3.23
CA CYS A 102 20.77 -12.32 2.50
C CYS A 102 20.33 -13.73 2.98
N PRO A 103 19.09 -13.90 3.45
CA PRO A 103 18.60 -15.22 3.86
C PRO A 103 18.58 -16.21 2.69
N PRO A 104 18.81 -17.51 2.93
CA PRO A 104 18.70 -18.54 1.89
C PRO A 104 17.30 -18.65 1.26
N LEU A 105 16.27 -18.24 2.00
CA LEU A 105 14.88 -18.25 1.54
C LEU A 105 14.53 -17.02 0.68
N TRP A 106 15.44 -16.04 0.54
CA TRP A 106 15.21 -14.87 -0.29
C TRP A 106 15.06 -15.28 -1.76
N PRO A 107 13.93 -14.95 -2.42
CA PRO A 107 13.59 -15.54 -3.72
C PRO A 107 14.25 -14.82 -4.91
N TRP A 108 14.95 -13.72 -4.68
CA TRP A 108 15.48 -12.84 -5.72
C TRP A 108 17.01 -12.74 -5.63
N PRO A 109 17.69 -12.10 -6.61
CA PRO A 109 19.14 -11.93 -6.54
C PRO A 109 19.58 -11.29 -5.23
N THR A 110 20.71 -11.73 -4.68
CA THR A 110 21.26 -11.20 -3.42
C THR A 110 21.49 -9.68 -3.47
N ALA A 111 21.74 -9.11 -4.65
CA ALA A 111 21.88 -7.66 -4.84
C ALA A 111 20.58 -6.86 -4.59
N SER A 112 19.40 -7.48 -4.65
CA SER A 112 18.14 -6.84 -4.30
C SER A 112 17.82 -6.91 -2.80
N TRP A 113 18.60 -7.69 -2.03
CA TRP A 113 18.47 -7.75 -0.58
C TRP A 113 18.98 -6.46 0.07
N LYS A 114 18.05 -5.64 0.55
CA LYS A 114 18.34 -4.32 1.13
C LYS A 114 17.79 -4.22 2.57
N PRO A 115 18.41 -4.85 3.58
CA PRO A 115 17.94 -4.76 4.95
C PRO A 115 18.09 -3.34 5.51
N ARG A 116 17.21 -2.98 6.45
CA ARG A 116 17.16 -1.71 7.18
C ARG A 116 16.93 -1.99 8.68
N GLY A 117 16.55 -0.97 9.43
CA GLY A 117 16.13 -1.12 10.82
C GLY A 117 14.92 -2.04 10.98
N ARG A 118 14.66 -2.45 12.23
CA ARG A 118 13.65 -3.47 12.53
C ARG A 118 12.25 -3.03 12.08
N ARG A 119 11.90 -1.77 12.32
CA ARG A 119 10.59 -1.24 11.98
C ARG A 119 10.39 -1.17 10.46
N GLU A 120 11.39 -0.68 9.75
CA GLU A 120 11.38 -0.53 8.29
C GLU A 120 11.29 -1.89 7.59
N ASN A 121 12.00 -2.90 8.10
CA ASN A 121 11.89 -4.26 7.58
C ASN A 121 10.48 -4.83 7.81
N LEU A 122 9.85 -4.59 8.96
CA LEU A 122 8.46 -5.02 9.21
C LEU A 122 7.47 -4.31 8.29
N VAL A 123 7.66 -3.02 8.01
CA VAL A 123 6.84 -2.27 7.05
C VAL A 123 6.96 -2.86 5.65
N ARG A 124 8.20 -3.15 5.20
CA ARG A 124 8.46 -3.81 3.92
C ARG A 124 7.86 -5.21 3.84
N ALA A 125 7.96 -5.98 4.91
CA ALA A 125 7.31 -7.28 5.01
C ALA A 125 5.79 -7.16 4.86
N GLY A 126 5.17 -6.19 5.54
CA GLY A 126 3.75 -5.89 5.39
C GLY A 126 3.37 -5.52 3.96
N ALA A 127 4.16 -4.67 3.29
CA ALA A 127 3.92 -4.27 1.91
C ALA A 127 3.99 -5.45 0.93
N LEU A 128 4.94 -6.38 1.14
CA LEU A 128 5.06 -7.61 0.35
C LEU A 128 3.91 -8.59 0.62
N ILE A 129 3.38 -8.63 1.84
CA ILE A 129 2.18 -9.41 2.16
C ILE A 129 0.95 -8.81 1.45
N LEU A 130 0.80 -7.49 1.43
CA LEU A 130 -0.26 -6.85 0.64
C LEU A 130 -0.15 -7.23 -0.84
N ALA A 131 1.05 -7.18 -1.40
CA ALA A 131 1.29 -7.59 -2.78
C ALA A 131 0.83 -9.04 -3.07
N GLU A 132 1.16 -9.98 -2.17
CA GLU A 132 0.75 -11.38 -2.31
C GLU A 132 -0.77 -11.57 -2.19
N ILE A 133 -1.42 -10.85 -1.26
CA ILE A 133 -2.88 -10.89 -1.12
C ILE A 133 -3.55 -10.33 -2.38
N GLU A 134 -3.08 -9.20 -2.89
CA GLU A 134 -3.59 -8.60 -4.13
C GLU A 134 -3.45 -9.56 -5.32
N ARG A 135 -2.32 -10.28 -5.41
CA ARG A 135 -2.06 -11.31 -6.43
C ARG A 135 -3.07 -12.46 -6.33
N ILE A 136 -3.31 -12.97 -5.11
CA ILE A 136 -4.30 -14.03 -4.85
C ILE A 136 -5.71 -13.54 -5.24
N ASP A 137 -6.07 -12.33 -4.83
CA ASP A 137 -7.39 -11.75 -5.11
C ASP A 137 -7.62 -11.57 -6.61
N ARG A 138 -6.61 -11.15 -7.39
CA ARG A 138 -6.69 -11.10 -8.85
C ARG A 138 -6.87 -12.50 -9.46
N SER A 139 -6.04 -13.46 -9.04
CA SER A 139 -6.13 -14.85 -9.51
C SER A 139 -7.51 -15.47 -9.25
N LEU A 140 -8.15 -15.17 -8.12
CA LEU A 140 -9.49 -15.67 -7.81
C LEU A 140 -10.59 -15.02 -8.65
N LYS A 141 -10.40 -13.76 -9.08
CA LYS A 141 -11.34 -13.08 -9.99
C LYS A 141 -11.26 -13.68 -11.40
N ASP A 142 -10.04 -13.96 -11.89
CA ASP A 142 -9.82 -14.52 -13.22
C ASP A 142 -10.27 -15.99 -13.33
N ALA A 143 -10.26 -16.73 -12.22
CA ALA A 143 -10.70 -18.13 -12.16
C ALA A 143 -12.24 -18.31 -12.14
N LYS A 144 -13.01 -17.22 -12.04
CA LYS A 144 -14.48 -17.28 -12.03
C LYS A 144 -15.01 -17.21 -13.47
N PRO A 145 -15.73 -18.24 -13.96
CA PRO A 145 -16.26 -18.29 -15.32
C PRO A 145 -17.37 -17.27 -15.57
#